data_AF-A0A349YQC1-F1
#
_entry.id   AF-A0A349YQC1-F1
#
_cell.length_a   1.000
_cell.length_b   1.000
_cell.length_c   1.000
_cell.angle_alpha   90.00
_cell.angle_beta   90.00
_cell.angle_gamma   90.00
#
_symmetry.space_group_name_H-M   'P 1'
#
loop_
_entity.id
_entity.type
_entity.pdbx_description
1 polymer ?
#
loop_
_entity_poly.entity_id
_entity_poly.type
_entity_poly.pdbx_seq_one_letter_code
_entity_poly.pdbx_strand_id
1 'polypeptide(L)' 'MVSEKVIEQIKTVRDTGLTNMMDVRRVQRIANDLGFYDLVILIEEEKSKYVNFIMRGK' A
#
# COMPACT_ATOMS: atom_id res chain seq x y z
N MET A 1 12.47 5.75 -2.47
CA MET A 1 12.45 4.29 -2.26
C MET A 1 11.36 3.99 -1.24
N VAL A 2 10.56 2.93 -1.44
CA VAL A 2 9.59 2.45 -0.43
C VAL A 2 10.37 1.67 0.64
N SER A 3 10.07 1.87 1.92
CA SER A 3 10.77 1.15 2.99
C SER A 3 10.38 -0.33 3.02
N GLU A 4 11.27 -1.20 3.53
CA GLU A 4 10.99 -2.64 3.66
C GLU A 4 9.72 -2.91 4.47
N LYS A 5 9.50 -2.15 5.55
CA LYS A 5 8.27 -2.22 6.37
C LYS A 5 7.02 -1.94 5.55
N VAL A 6 7.02 -0.90 4.71
CA VAL A 6 5.86 -0.59 3.86
C VAL A 6 5.68 -1.65 2.78
N ILE A 7 6.75 -2.24 2.25
CA ILE A 7 6.66 -3.37 1.30
C ILE A 7 5.97 -4.57 1.95
N GLU A 8 6.30 -4.91 3.19
CA GLU A 8 5.64 -6.00 3.94
C GLU A 8 4.15 -5.72 4.19
N GLN A 9 3.81 -4.47 4.53
CA GLN A 9 2.42 -4.04 4.67
C GLN A 9 1.65 -4.17 3.35
N ILE A 10 2.25 -3.76 2.23
CA ILE A 10 1.66 -3.90 0.89
C ILE A 10 1.44 -5.38 0.55
N LYS A 11 2.42 -6.25 0.83
CA LYS A 11 2.30 -7.70 0.62
C LYS A 11 1.17 -8.27 1.46
N THR A 12 1.09 -7.90 2.73
CA THR A 12 0.00 -8.36 3.62
C THR A 12 -1.37 -7.93 3.09
N VAL A 13 -1.54 -6.68 2.67
CA VAL A 13 -2.79 -6.21 2.06
C VAL A 13 -3.11 -6.99 0.78
N ARG A 14 -2.12 -7.20 -0.09
CA ARG A 14 -2.30 -7.97 -1.33
C ARG A 14 -2.73 -9.41 -1.05
N ASP A 15 -2.11 -10.05 -0.07
CA ASP A 15 -2.34 -11.45 0.27
C ASP A 15 -3.74 -11.65 0.91
N THR A 16 -4.41 -10.58 1.38
CA THR A 16 -5.83 -10.65 1.76
C THR A 16 -6.77 -10.96 0.58
N GLY A 17 -6.37 -10.61 -0.66
CA GLY A 17 -7.22 -10.75 -1.85
C GLY A 17 -8.49 -9.88 -1.86
N LEU A 18 -8.65 -8.95 -0.92
CA LEU A 18 -9.88 -8.16 -0.74
C LEU A 18 -10.04 -7.03 -1.77
N THR A 19 -8.97 -6.65 -2.47
CA THR A 19 -9.01 -5.59 -3.48
C THR A 19 -7.87 -5.73 -4.49
N ASN A 20 -8.03 -5.08 -5.64
CA ASN A 20 -6.92 -4.90 -6.58
C ASN A 20 -5.98 -3.81 -6.03
N MET A 21 -4.66 -4.00 -6.15
CA MET A 21 -3.69 -3.06 -5.60
C MET A 21 -3.68 -1.67 -6.27
N MET A 22 -4.35 -1.50 -7.43
CA MET A 22 -4.57 -0.21 -8.07
C MET A 22 -5.81 0.54 -7.52
N ASP A 23 -6.68 -0.12 -6.76
CA ASP A 23 -7.73 0.55 -6.00
C ASP A 23 -7.13 1.15 -4.72
N VAL A 24 -6.42 2.26 -4.91
CA VAL A 24 -5.64 2.93 -3.86
C VAL A 24 -6.51 3.29 -2.64
N ARG A 25 -7.77 3.70 -2.85
CA ARG A 25 -8.67 4.07 -1.76
C ARG A 25 -9.05 2.85 -0.92
N ARG A 26 -9.32 1.72 -1.57
CA ARG A 26 -9.64 0.48 -0.87
C ARG A 26 -8.42 -0.10 -0.16
N VAL A 27 -7.24 -0.05 -0.78
CA VAL A 27 -5.97 -0.44 -0.15
C VAL A 27 -5.70 0.39 1.09
N GLN A 28 -5.85 1.71 1.03
CA GLN A 28 -5.65 2.60 2.18
C GLN A 28 -6.60 2.25 3.33
N ARG A 29 -7.88 1.98 3.02
CA ARG A 29 -8.86 1.57 4.04
C ARG A 29 -8.46 0.25 4.70
N ILE A 30 -8.10 -0.76 3.92
CA ILE A 30 -7.66 -2.06 4.46
C ILE A 30 -6.37 -1.88 5.28
N ALA A 31 -5.42 -1.08 4.81
CA ALA A 31 -4.20 -0.77 5.54
C ALA A 31 -4.50 -0.10 6.89
N ASN A 32 -5.43 0.85 6.93
CA ASN A 32 -5.88 1.47 8.17
C ASN A 32 -6.54 0.47 9.13
N ASP A 33 -7.43 -0.39 8.61
CA ASP A 33 -8.10 -1.43 9.41
C ASP A 33 -7.10 -2.45 9.99
N LEU A 34 -5.97 -2.69 9.31
CA LEU A 34 -4.87 -3.57 9.75
C LEU A 34 -3.81 -2.86 10.61
N GLY A 35 -3.93 -1.55 10.86
CA GLY A 35 -2.96 -0.77 11.63
C GLY A 35 -1.65 -0.47 10.88
N PHE A 36 -1.64 -0.55 9.55
CA PHE A 36 -0.48 -0.28 8.69
C PHE A 36 -0.35 1.20 8.38
N TYR A 37 -0.10 2.01 9.42
CA TYR A 37 -0.10 3.47 9.30
C TYR A 37 1.00 4.02 8.38
N ASP A 38 2.15 3.36 8.24
CA ASP A 38 3.19 3.82 7.31
C ASP A 38 2.74 3.70 5.84
N LEU A 39 2.00 2.63 5.51
CA LEU A 39 1.38 2.48 4.19
C LEU A 39 0.25 3.50 3.98
N VAL A 40 -0.54 3.79 5.01
CA VAL A 40 -1.57 4.85 4.95
C VAL A 40 -0.92 6.19 4.65
N ILE A 41 0.12 6.57 5.39
CA ILE A 41 0.88 7.82 5.21
C ILE A 41 1.51 7.86 3.81
N LEU A 42 2.13 6.76 3.35
CA LEU A 42 2.69 6.70 1.99
C LEU A 42 1.62 6.99 0.92
N ILE A 43 0.41 6.45 1.09
CA ILE A 43 -0.67 6.65 0.13
C ILE A 43 -1.22 8.09 0.19
N GLU A 44 -1.27 8.71 1.38
CA GLU A 44 -1.75 10.10 1.56
C GLU A 44 -0.74 11.12 1.03
N GLU A 45 0.52 10.99 1.43
CA GLU A 45 1.55 12.00 1.15
C GLU A 45 2.26 11.78 -0.19
N GLU A 46 2.44 10.52 -0.60
CA GLU A 46 3.24 10.15 -1.77
C GLU A 46 2.52 9.12 -2.68
N LYS A 47 1.23 9.34 -2.98
CA LYS A 47 0.42 8.41 -3.81
C LYS A 47 1.11 7.93 -5.10
N SER A 48 1.83 8.83 -5.79
CA SER A 48 2.55 8.49 -7.03
C SER A 48 3.64 7.44 -6.80
N LYS A 49 4.30 7.47 -5.64
CA LYS A 49 5.31 6.48 -5.23
C LYS A 49 4.69 5.11 -4.98
N TYR A 50 3.54 5.06 -4.31
CA TYR A 50 2.77 3.82 -4.16
C TYR A 50 2.39 3.24 -5.54
N VAL A 51 1.79 4.04 -6.42
CA VAL A 51 1.35 3.58 -7.75
C VAL A 51 2.53 3.12 -8.61
N ASN A 52 3.64 3.86 -8.59
CA ASN A 52 4.86 3.48 -9.30
C ASN A 52 5.41 2.15 -8.79
N PHE A 53 5.42 1.94 -7.47
CA PHE A 53 5.85 0.67 -6.87
C PHE A 53 4.97 -0.50 -7.31
N ILE A 54 3.64 -0.35 -7.29
CA ILE A 54 2.72 -1.42 -7.75
C ILE A 54 2.94 -1.75 -9.24
N MET A 55 3.19 -0.74 -10.08
CA MET A 55 3.39 -0.92 -11.52
C MET A 55 4.77 -1.46 -11.90
N ARG A 56 5.82 -1.09 -11.16
CA ARG A 56 7.23 -1.33 -11.55
C ARG A 56 7.99 -2.25 -10.61
N GLY A 57 7.48 -2.50 -9.41
CA GLY A 57 8.16 -3.26 -8.35
C GLY A 57 9.42 -2.61 -7.79
N LYS A 58 9.64 -1.30 -8.02
CA LYS A 58 10.81 -0.52 -7.59
C LYS A 58 10.39 0.76 -6.88
#